data_AF-A0A3B8Q9K9-F1
#
_entry.id   AF-A0A3B8Q9K9-F1
#
_cell.length_a   1.000
_cell.length_b   1.000
_cell.length_c   1.000
_cell.angle_alpha   90.00
_cell.angle_beta   90.00
_cell.angle_gamma   90.00
#
_symmetry.space_group_name_H-M   'P 1'
#
loop_
_entity.id
_entity.type
_entity.pdbx_description
1 polymer ?
#
loop_
_entity_poly.entity_id
_entity_poly.type
_entity_poly.pdbx_seq_one_letter_code
_entity_poly.pdbx_strand_id
1 'polypeptide(L)'
;MKPRLFLTYVAMSLTALMISADDWTWHDALIVPLPDGSHRIRLAGKSTVGISNTQPFRVVTASTWPAGLVPVFEIERDGRYELRRRPPAGRENTTDPLFFALAPLTEPDSGQLTGRWQIQSTNSNGGKHWTFFELTTYGERVVGRFDQNTDFRFGFITGGVWRSNALTLNAEYIQDRYQLEAAGRDGQLIGTWRKTDDSEHGWWTGTRAILKPSLPLDAKTMPLWEWHRTPDRSRRYGFDTNAAWEGWERTSEPLCRVWLP
;
A
#
# COMPACT_ATOMS: atom_id res chain seq x y z
N MET A 1 -32.38 31.72 -44.74
CA MET A 1 -32.52 30.36 -44.19
C MET A 1 -31.17 29.92 -43.64
N LYS A 2 -31.06 29.71 -42.32
CA LYS A 2 -29.85 29.25 -41.63
C LYS A 2 -30.15 27.89 -41.00
N PRO A 3 -29.31 26.85 -41.14
CA PRO A 3 -29.56 25.57 -40.49
C PRO A 3 -29.21 25.65 -39.00
N ARG A 4 -30.12 25.14 -38.17
CA ARG A 4 -29.97 24.94 -36.73
C ARG A 4 -29.09 23.72 -36.49
N LEU A 5 -27.97 23.88 -35.80
CA LEU A 5 -27.23 22.78 -35.20
C LEU A 5 -27.87 22.44 -33.84
N PHE A 6 -28.47 21.26 -33.77
CA PHE A 6 -28.89 20.62 -32.53
C PHE A 6 -27.64 20.25 -31.73
N LEU A 7 -27.44 20.90 -30.57
CA LEU A 7 -26.48 20.46 -29.58
C LEU A 7 -27.16 19.38 -28.74
N THR A 8 -26.97 18.12 -29.11
CA THR A 8 -27.39 16.98 -28.30
C THR A 8 -26.54 16.94 -27.04
N TYR A 9 -27.15 17.29 -25.90
CA TYR A 9 -26.64 17.01 -24.57
C TYR A 9 -26.42 15.50 -24.43
N VAL A 10 -25.17 15.05 -24.48
CA VAL A 10 -24.82 13.72 -23.97
C VAL A 10 -24.68 13.87 -22.46
N ALA A 11 -25.76 13.58 -21.74
CA ALA A 11 -25.68 13.24 -20.34
C ALA A 11 -24.81 11.98 -20.24
N MET A 12 -23.56 12.12 -19.83
CA MET A 12 -22.76 10.99 -19.33
C MET A 12 -23.37 10.59 -17.99
N SER A 13 -24.37 9.72 -18.07
CA SER A 13 -24.83 8.93 -16.94
C SER A 13 -23.64 8.18 -16.34
N LEU A 14 -23.54 8.26 -15.02
CA LEU A 14 -22.70 7.47 -14.14
C LEU A 14 -22.68 6.00 -14.62
N THR A 15 -21.67 5.62 -15.40
CA THR A 15 -21.31 4.21 -15.48
C THR A 15 -20.52 3.94 -14.21
N ALA A 16 -21.17 3.33 -13.23
CA ALA A 16 -20.49 2.62 -12.17
C ALA A 16 -19.37 1.82 -12.82
N LEU A 17 -18.12 2.22 -12.57
CA LEU A 17 -16.96 1.44 -12.96
C LEU A 17 -17.21 0.06 -12.36
N MET A 18 -17.41 -0.94 -13.21
CA MET A 18 -17.53 -2.33 -12.78
C MET A 18 -16.31 -2.64 -11.92
N ILE A 19 -16.52 -2.68 -10.60
CA ILE A 19 -15.55 -3.25 -9.68
C ILE A 19 -15.52 -4.73 -10.07
N SER A 20 -14.46 -5.09 -10.78
CA SER A 20 -14.07 -6.47 -11.05
C SER A 20 -14.27 -7.32 -9.79
N ALA A 21 -14.64 -8.60 -9.99
CA ALA A 21 -14.58 -9.64 -8.98
C ALA A 21 -13.37 -9.47 -8.05
N ASP A 22 -13.56 -9.79 -6.76
CA ASP A 22 -12.57 -9.63 -5.68
C ASP A 22 -11.13 -9.73 -6.20
N ASP A 23 -10.44 -8.58 -6.32
CA ASP A 23 -9.05 -8.48 -6.81
C ASP A 23 -8.04 -8.94 -5.73
N TRP A 24 -8.48 -9.79 -4.81
CA TRP A 24 -7.69 -10.21 -3.68
C TRP A 24 -7.88 -11.69 -3.41
N THR A 25 -6.85 -12.34 -2.87
CA THR A 25 -6.86 -13.78 -2.58
C THR A 25 -6.15 -14.05 -1.26
N TRP A 26 -6.73 -14.95 -0.46
CA TRP A 26 -6.08 -15.48 0.73
C TRP A 26 -5.04 -16.53 0.35
N HIS A 27 -3.86 -16.41 0.94
CA HIS A 27 -2.80 -17.40 0.82
C HIS A 27 -2.33 -17.83 2.20
N ASP A 28 -2.09 -19.12 2.37
CA ASP A 28 -1.20 -19.58 3.42
C ASP A 28 0.24 -19.23 3.05
N ALA A 29 1.06 -18.91 4.03
CA ALA A 29 2.43 -18.49 3.90
C ALA A 29 3.30 -19.16 4.97
N LEU A 30 4.56 -19.38 4.63
CA LEU A 30 5.54 -20.06 5.45
C LEU A 30 6.79 -19.19 5.59
N ILE A 31 7.39 -19.21 6.79
CA ILE A 31 8.71 -18.65 7.04
C ILE A 31 9.75 -19.74 6.75
N VAL A 32 10.51 -19.60 5.69
CA VAL A 32 11.47 -20.61 5.23
C VAL A 32 12.90 -20.18 5.62
N PRO A 33 13.64 -20.99 6.39
CA PRO A 33 15.04 -20.72 6.67
C PRO A 33 15.92 -20.96 5.43
N LEU A 34 16.94 -20.12 5.25
CA LEU A 34 17.95 -20.23 4.21
C LEU A 34 19.27 -20.79 4.77
N PRO A 35 20.18 -21.32 3.92
CA PRO A 35 21.45 -21.91 4.38
C PRO A 35 22.35 -20.95 5.16
N ASP A 36 22.25 -19.64 4.92
CA ASP A 36 22.99 -18.60 5.64
C ASP A 36 22.37 -18.25 7.02
N GLY A 37 21.26 -18.91 7.38
CA GLY A 37 20.52 -18.69 8.61
C GLY A 37 19.54 -17.52 8.56
N SER A 38 19.38 -16.83 7.42
CA SER A 38 18.33 -15.83 7.21
C SER A 38 16.99 -16.49 6.85
N HIS A 39 15.89 -15.74 6.91
CA HIS A 39 14.56 -16.24 6.57
C HIS A 39 14.00 -15.57 5.30
N ARG A 40 13.17 -16.32 4.57
CA ARG A 40 12.36 -15.84 3.46
C ARG A 40 10.89 -16.19 3.67
N ILE A 41 9.96 -15.39 3.15
CA ILE A 41 8.53 -15.76 3.15
C ILE A 41 8.18 -16.43 1.83
N ARG A 42 7.46 -17.54 1.90
CA ARG A 42 6.93 -18.24 0.73
C ARG A 42 5.43 -18.38 0.85
N LEU A 43 4.71 -17.97 -0.19
CA LEU A 43 3.29 -18.28 -0.32
C LEU A 43 3.16 -19.76 -0.65
N ALA A 44 2.38 -20.49 0.15
CA ALA A 44 2.08 -21.89 -0.06
C ALA A 44 1.26 -22.05 -1.34
N GLY A 45 1.76 -22.86 -2.28
CA GLY A 45 0.95 -23.38 -3.38
C GLY A 45 0.19 -24.64 -2.95
N LYS A 46 -0.60 -25.23 -3.85
CA LYS A 46 -1.27 -26.54 -3.63
C LYS A 46 -0.32 -27.71 -3.30
N SER A 47 1.00 -27.50 -3.30
CA SER A 47 2.01 -28.56 -3.21
C SER A 47 3.18 -28.24 -2.26
N THR A 48 2.96 -27.52 -1.15
CA THR A 48 3.95 -27.40 -0.07
C THR A 48 3.76 -28.53 0.96
N VAL A 49 4.06 -29.75 0.53
CA VAL A 49 4.21 -30.91 1.43
C VAL A 49 5.68 -30.96 1.86
N GLY A 50 5.98 -30.80 3.16
CA GLY A 50 7.25 -31.25 3.72
C GLY A 50 8.06 -30.32 4.64
N ILE A 51 7.62 -29.08 4.94
CA ILE A 51 8.34 -28.24 5.91
C ILE A 51 7.71 -28.44 7.31
N SER A 52 8.15 -29.48 8.03
CA SER A 52 7.49 -29.95 9.26
C SER A 52 7.66 -29.05 10.50
N ASN A 53 8.44 -27.97 10.43
CA ASN A 53 8.78 -27.14 11.61
C ASN A 53 8.44 -25.64 11.47
N THR A 54 7.65 -25.25 10.46
CA THR A 54 7.30 -23.83 10.25
C THR A 54 5.81 -23.62 10.49
N GLN A 55 5.47 -22.77 11.46
CA GLN A 55 4.09 -22.37 11.74
C GLN A 55 3.52 -21.60 10.52
N PRO A 56 2.50 -22.12 9.82
CA PRO A 56 1.86 -21.39 8.73
C PRO A 56 1.05 -20.22 9.26
N PHE A 57 0.93 -19.20 8.42
CA PHE A 57 0.09 -18.02 8.65
C PHE A 57 -0.59 -17.60 7.36
N ARG A 58 -1.65 -16.81 7.45
CA ARG A 58 -2.41 -16.32 6.31
C ARG A 58 -2.08 -14.87 5.99
N VAL A 59 -2.09 -14.57 4.71
CA VAL A 59 -1.88 -13.23 4.14
C VAL A 59 -2.83 -13.01 2.95
N VAL A 60 -2.94 -11.75 2.54
CA VAL A 60 -3.71 -11.37 1.34
C VAL A 60 -2.74 -11.02 0.20
N THR A 61 -3.01 -11.47 -1.01
CA THR A 61 -2.39 -10.93 -2.24
C THR A 61 -3.46 -10.20 -3.03
N ALA A 62 -3.08 -9.20 -3.81
CA ALA A 62 -3.99 -8.41 -4.65
C ALA A 62 -3.21 -7.68 -5.76
N SER A 63 -3.85 -7.37 -6.88
CA SER A 63 -3.21 -6.55 -7.93
C SER A 63 -3.26 -5.05 -7.62
N THR A 64 -4.26 -4.63 -6.84
CA THR A 64 -4.39 -3.28 -6.30
C THR A 64 -4.34 -3.27 -4.78
N TRP A 65 -3.96 -2.12 -4.18
CA TRP A 65 -3.77 -2.05 -2.73
C TRP A 65 -5.11 -2.10 -1.98
N PRO A 66 -5.40 -3.17 -1.21
CA PRO A 66 -6.69 -3.30 -0.52
C PRO A 66 -6.84 -2.26 0.60
N ALA A 67 -8.07 -1.84 0.83
CA ALA A 67 -8.39 -0.87 1.88
C ALA A 67 -8.02 -1.43 3.26
N GLY A 68 -7.23 -0.66 4.01
CA GLY A 68 -6.87 -0.95 5.39
C GLY A 68 -5.76 -1.98 5.60
N LEU A 69 -5.16 -2.52 4.54
CA LEU A 69 -4.06 -3.48 4.63
C LEU A 69 -2.74 -2.89 4.16
N VAL A 70 -1.71 -2.95 4.99
CA VAL A 70 -0.37 -2.48 4.65
C VAL A 70 0.32 -3.45 3.71
N PRO A 71 0.98 -2.96 2.64
CA PRO A 71 1.79 -3.80 1.78
C PRO A 71 3.07 -4.22 2.49
N VAL A 72 3.51 -5.44 2.24
CA VAL A 72 4.81 -5.97 2.67
C VAL A 72 5.57 -6.40 1.42
N PHE A 73 6.71 -5.78 1.20
CA PHE A 73 7.61 -6.03 0.08
C PHE A 73 8.75 -6.92 0.52
N GLU A 74 9.20 -7.81 -0.37
CA GLU A 74 10.46 -8.54 -0.22
C GLU A 74 11.50 -7.88 -1.10
N ILE A 75 12.58 -7.38 -0.49
CA ILE A 75 13.65 -6.67 -1.18
C ILE A 75 14.90 -7.53 -1.12
N GLU A 76 15.52 -7.76 -2.27
CA GLU A 76 16.83 -8.38 -2.35
C GLU A 76 17.92 -7.30 -2.34
N ARG A 77 18.89 -7.44 -1.43
CA ARG A 77 20.05 -6.56 -1.31
C ARG A 77 21.28 -7.40 -0.99
N ASP A 78 22.31 -7.31 -1.84
CA ASP A 78 23.59 -8.02 -1.66
C ASP A 78 23.41 -9.54 -1.45
N GLY A 79 22.46 -10.15 -2.20
CA GLY A 79 22.12 -11.58 -2.09
C GLY A 79 21.32 -11.97 -0.85
N ARG A 80 20.85 -11.00 -0.06
CA ARG A 80 20.04 -11.20 1.15
C ARG A 80 18.65 -10.62 0.98
N TYR A 81 17.67 -11.26 1.60
CA TYR A 81 16.28 -10.82 1.55
C TYR A 81 15.89 -10.09 2.83
N GLU A 82 15.16 -8.99 2.67
CA GLU A 82 14.55 -8.24 3.77
C GLU A 82 13.10 -7.91 3.45
N LEU A 83 12.24 -7.96 4.46
CA LEU A 83 10.85 -7.52 4.35
C LEU A 83 10.73 -6.06 4.78
N ARG A 84 9.94 -5.28 4.03
CA ARG A 84 9.69 -3.87 4.34
C ARG A 84 8.25 -3.49 4.06
N ARG A 85 7.72 -2.51 4.79
CA ARG A 85 6.39 -1.91 4.52
C ARG A 85 6.42 -0.76 3.50
N ARG A 86 7.54 -0.60 2.81
CA ARG A 86 7.73 0.39 1.75
C ARG A 86 8.46 -0.25 0.57
N PRO A 87 8.12 0.12 -0.67
CA PRO A 87 8.88 -0.30 -1.83
C PRO A 87 10.31 0.29 -1.77
N PRO A 88 11.24 -0.22 -2.60
CA PRO A 88 12.53 0.42 -2.79
C PRO A 88 12.33 1.83 -3.36
N ALA A 89 13.11 2.78 -2.85
CA ALA A 89 13.07 4.16 -3.32
C ALA A 89 13.31 4.24 -4.83
N GLY A 90 12.44 4.95 -5.55
CA GLY A 90 12.48 5.07 -7.01
C GLY A 90 11.95 3.86 -7.77
N ARG A 91 11.40 2.86 -7.07
CA ARG A 91 10.75 1.67 -7.65
C ARG A 91 9.33 1.45 -7.15
N GLU A 92 8.71 2.49 -6.59
CA GLU A 92 7.33 2.50 -6.10
C GLU A 92 6.38 2.00 -7.20
N ASN A 93 6.62 2.42 -8.43
CA ASN A 93 5.79 2.13 -9.60
C ASN A 93 6.05 0.75 -10.24
N THR A 94 7.15 0.09 -9.90
CA THR A 94 7.60 -1.15 -10.58
C THR A 94 7.79 -2.33 -9.63
N THR A 95 7.53 -2.14 -8.34
CA THR A 95 7.64 -3.20 -7.33
C THR A 95 6.27 -3.48 -6.76
N ASP A 96 5.82 -4.72 -6.88
CA ASP A 96 4.61 -5.18 -6.23
C ASP A 96 4.88 -5.73 -4.83
N PRO A 97 3.94 -5.58 -3.88
CA PRO A 97 4.03 -6.21 -2.58
C PRO A 97 4.09 -7.74 -2.70
N LEU A 98 4.87 -8.39 -1.85
CA LEU A 98 4.83 -9.85 -1.70
C LEU A 98 3.45 -10.27 -1.16
N PHE A 99 2.92 -9.51 -0.21
CA PHE A 99 1.58 -9.67 0.36
C PHE A 99 1.10 -8.40 1.05
N PHE A 100 -0.16 -8.43 1.51
CA PHE A 100 -0.81 -7.41 2.32
C PHE A 100 -1.21 -8.00 3.67
N ALA A 101 -1.08 -7.19 4.72
CA ALA A 101 -1.32 -7.58 6.11
C ALA A 101 -1.90 -6.42 6.92
N LEU A 102 -2.22 -6.67 8.19
CA LEU A 102 -2.66 -5.60 9.08
C LEU A 102 -1.46 -4.79 9.59
N ALA A 103 -1.65 -3.49 9.78
CA ALA A 103 -0.65 -2.64 10.42
C ALA A 103 -0.35 -3.10 11.86
N PRO A 104 0.85 -2.80 12.40
CA PRO A 104 1.15 -2.91 13.83
C PRO A 104 0.09 -2.23 14.70
N LEU A 105 -0.12 -2.73 15.93
CA LEU A 105 -1.08 -2.13 16.87
C LEU A 105 -0.68 -0.71 17.30
N THR A 106 0.59 -0.38 17.22
CA THR A 106 1.16 0.95 17.50
C THR A 106 0.87 1.97 16.40
N GLU A 107 0.28 1.54 15.27
CA GLU A 107 -0.12 2.40 14.16
C GLU A 107 -1.62 2.28 13.85
N PRO A 108 -2.51 2.62 14.81
CA PRO A 108 -3.95 2.41 14.68
C PRO A 108 -4.57 3.19 13.50
N ASP A 109 -3.96 4.31 13.12
CA ASP A 109 -4.47 5.18 12.06
C ASP A 109 -4.02 4.76 10.65
N SER A 110 -3.11 3.79 10.54
CA SER A 110 -2.59 3.32 9.24
C SER A 110 -3.73 2.85 8.32
N GLY A 111 -4.67 2.08 8.88
CA GLY A 111 -5.82 1.57 8.14
C GLY A 111 -6.73 2.65 7.56
N GLN A 112 -6.71 3.88 8.12
CA GLN A 112 -7.54 5.00 7.66
C GLN A 112 -7.04 5.62 6.36
N LEU A 113 -5.75 5.52 6.06
CA LEU A 113 -5.18 5.99 4.79
C LEU A 113 -4.90 4.84 3.82
N THR A 114 -4.51 3.67 4.33
CA THR A 114 -3.98 2.62 3.46
C THR A 114 -5.00 2.08 2.47
N GLY A 115 -4.58 1.91 1.22
CA GLY A 115 -5.33 1.31 0.12
C GLY A 115 -5.35 2.17 -1.15
N ARG A 116 -6.21 1.77 -2.10
CA ARG A 116 -6.44 2.48 -3.35
C ARG A 116 -7.50 3.58 -3.23
N TRP A 117 -7.17 4.76 -3.73
CA TRP A 117 -7.99 5.96 -3.74
C TRP A 117 -8.24 6.41 -5.17
N GLN A 118 -9.51 6.61 -5.53
CA GLN A 118 -9.89 7.30 -6.74
C GLN A 118 -9.81 8.80 -6.49
N ILE A 119 -9.00 9.48 -7.29
CA ILE A 119 -8.71 10.90 -7.16
C ILE A 119 -9.45 11.66 -8.26
N GLN A 120 -10.10 12.75 -7.89
CA GLN A 120 -10.59 13.77 -8.82
C GLN A 120 -9.92 15.10 -8.48
N SER A 121 -9.05 15.60 -9.35
CA SER A 121 -8.50 16.95 -9.23
C SER A 121 -9.28 17.92 -10.12
N THR A 122 -9.38 19.17 -9.67
CA THR A 122 -10.00 20.28 -10.40
C THR A 122 -9.02 21.45 -10.36
N ASN A 123 -8.64 21.98 -11.52
CA ASN A 123 -7.78 23.16 -11.60
C ASN A 123 -8.56 24.46 -11.41
N SER A 124 -7.86 25.59 -11.29
CA SER A 124 -8.45 26.92 -11.11
C SER A 124 -9.44 27.34 -12.21
N ASN A 125 -9.30 26.78 -13.42
CA ASN A 125 -10.19 27.01 -14.56
C ASN A 125 -11.40 26.06 -14.59
N GLY A 126 -11.56 25.20 -13.59
CA GLY A 126 -12.63 24.21 -13.51
C GLY A 126 -12.41 22.93 -14.33
N GLY A 127 -11.25 22.79 -14.98
CA GLY A 127 -10.86 21.56 -15.67
C GLY A 127 -10.66 20.42 -14.67
N LYS A 128 -11.19 19.23 -14.98
CA LYS A 128 -11.19 18.07 -14.09
C LYS A 128 -10.33 16.94 -14.64
N HIS A 129 -9.60 16.27 -13.76
CA HIS A 129 -8.81 15.09 -14.08
C HIS A 129 -9.05 13.99 -13.06
N TRP A 130 -8.96 12.74 -13.50
CA TRP A 130 -9.15 11.56 -12.66
C TRP A 130 -7.93 10.66 -12.73
N THR A 131 -7.56 10.10 -11.59
CA THR A 131 -6.47 9.13 -11.46
C THR A 131 -6.70 8.25 -10.24
N PHE A 132 -5.78 7.33 -9.95
CA PHE A 132 -5.77 6.60 -8.68
C PHE A 132 -4.43 6.76 -7.98
N PHE A 133 -4.48 6.81 -6.65
CA PHE A 133 -3.32 6.63 -5.79
C PHE A 133 -3.45 5.34 -5.01
N GLU A 134 -2.33 4.65 -4.82
CA GLU A 134 -2.22 3.57 -3.85
C GLU A 134 -1.32 4.07 -2.72
N LEU A 135 -1.88 4.25 -1.54
CA LEU A 135 -1.23 4.89 -0.40
C LEU A 135 -1.11 3.91 0.77
N THR A 136 -0.06 4.05 1.57
CA THR A 136 0.09 3.39 2.87
C THR A 136 0.91 4.25 3.81
N THR A 137 0.88 3.94 5.09
CA THR A 137 1.74 4.57 6.09
C THR A 137 2.80 3.63 6.66
N TYR A 138 3.90 4.23 7.11
CA TYR A 138 4.90 3.61 7.98
C TYR A 138 5.25 4.64 9.08
N GLY A 139 4.74 4.41 10.29
CA GLY A 139 4.55 5.48 11.26
C GLY A 139 3.68 6.59 10.66
N GLU A 140 4.15 7.84 10.75
CA GLU A 140 3.47 8.99 10.15
C GLU A 140 3.84 9.24 8.68
N ARG A 141 4.85 8.56 8.15
CA ARG A 141 5.29 8.76 6.78
C ARG A 141 4.33 8.09 5.83
N VAL A 142 3.96 8.79 4.76
CA VAL A 142 3.16 8.23 3.67
C VAL A 142 4.08 7.81 2.54
N VAL A 143 3.83 6.61 2.03
CA VAL A 143 4.43 6.10 0.80
C VAL A 143 3.32 5.62 -0.12
N GLY A 144 3.56 5.66 -1.42
CA GLY A 144 2.55 5.25 -2.37
C GLY A 144 3.01 5.34 -3.80
N ARG A 145 2.09 5.04 -4.71
CA ARG A 145 2.30 5.12 -6.16
C ARG A 145 1.06 5.65 -6.86
N PHE A 146 1.28 6.20 -8.05
CA PHE A 146 0.19 6.54 -8.97
C PHE A 146 -0.38 5.28 -9.62
N ASP A 147 -1.49 5.41 -10.36
CA ASP A 147 -2.02 4.33 -11.16
C ASP A 147 -1.05 3.94 -12.29
N GLN A 148 -0.58 2.69 -12.24
CA GLN A 148 0.39 2.15 -13.19
C GLN A 148 -0.23 1.89 -14.58
N ASN A 149 -1.56 1.85 -14.67
CA ASN A 149 -2.28 1.52 -15.91
C ASN A 149 -2.74 2.76 -16.69
N THR A 150 -2.22 3.94 -16.36
CA THR A 150 -2.60 5.21 -16.98
C THR A 150 -1.38 6.02 -17.39
N ASP A 151 -1.60 7.17 -18.04
CA ASP A 151 -0.53 8.12 -18.38
C ASP A 151 0.22 8.64 -17.14
N PHE A 152 -0.36 8.50 -15.93
CA PHE A 152 0.27 8.86 -14.67
C PHE A 152 1.31 7.85 -14.16
N ARG A 153 1.63 6.79 -14.91
CA ARG A 153 2.70 5.82 -14.55
C ARG A 153 4.10 6.43 -14.39
N PHE A 154 4.31 7.64 -14.91
CA PHE A 154 5.55 8.42 -14.74
C PHE A 154 5.49 9.39 -13.56
N GLY A 155 4.37 9.41 -12.82
CA GLY A 155 4.22 10.17 -11.59
C GLY A 155 4.77 9.41 -10.38
N PHE A 156 5.40 10.13 -9.46
CA PHE A 156 6.00 9.59 -8.25
C PHE A 156 5.46 10.33 -7.03
N ILE A 157 5.08 9.58 -5.99
CA ILE A 157 4.89 10.17 -4.66
C ILE A 157 6.26 10.18 -4.00
N THR A 158 6.84 11.37 -3.83
CA THR A 158 8.20 11.55 -3.32
C THR A 158 8.24 11.71 -1.81
N GLY A 159 7.08 11.87 -1.17
CA GLY A 159 6.95 11.80 0.27
C GLY A 159 5.59 12.26 0.73
N GLY A 160 5.35 12.12 2.03
CA GLY A 160 4.14 12.64 2.64
C GLY A 160 4.07 12.32 4.13
N VAL A 161 3.09 12.95 4.77
CA VAL A 161 2.81 12.79 6.19
C VAL A 161 1.31 12.57 6.38
N TRP A 162 0.97 11.62 7.25
CA TRP A 162 -0.37 11.38 7.74
C TRP A 162 -0.37 11.47 9.26
N ARG A 163 -1.03 12.50 9.78
CA ARG A 163 -1.15 12.76 11.22
C ARG A 163 -2.47 13.46 11.50
N SER A 164 -3.19 13.05 12.53
CA SER A 164 -4.42 13.70 12.97
C SER A 164 -5.44 13.89 11.84
N ASN A 165 -5.60 12.88 10.98
CA ASN A 165 -6.45 12.90 9.79
C ASN A 165 -6.12 14.01 8.77
N ALA A 166 -4.90 14.55 8.79
CA ALA A 166 -4.38 15.45 7.78
C ALA A 166 -3.33 14.72 6.94
N LEU A 167 -3.48 14.83 5.62
CA LEU A 167 -2.56 14.33 4.62
C LEU A 167 -1.80 15.49 4.00
N THR A 168 -0.48 15.34 3.93
CA THR A 168 0.36 16.11 3.01
C THR A 168 1.09 15.13 2.11
N LEU A 169 1.06 15.36 0.80
CA LEU A 169 1.83 14.59 -0.18
C LEU A 169 2.68 15.53 -1.02
N ASN A 170 3.89 15.09 -1.33
CA ASN A 170 4.71 15.64 -2.39
C ASN A 170 4.66 14.67 -3.57
N ALA A 171 4.42 15.20 -4.76
CA ALA A 171 4.39 14.41 -5.98
C ALA A 171 5.25 15.07 -7.07
N GLU A 172 5.89 14.24 -7.87
CA GLU A 172 6.54 14.67 -9.10
C GLU A 172 5.82 14.02 -10.28
N TYR A 173 5.54 14.80 -11.32
CA TYR A 173 5.00 14.29 -12.57
C TYR A 173 5.71 15.00 -13.72
N ILE A 174 6.40 14.20 -14.53
CA ILE A 174 7.28 14.69 -15.60
C ILE A 174 8.39 15.57 -15.00
N GLN A 175 8.33 16.89 -15.18
CA GLN A 175 9.34 17.84 -14.69
C GLN A 175 8.76 18.78 -13.62
N ASP A 176 7.50 18.58 -13.27
CA ASP A 176 6.78 19.43 -12.35
C ASP A 176 6.64 18.77 -10.99
N ARG A 177 6.68 19.63 -9.97
CA ARG A 177 6.56 19.25 -8.57
C ARG A 177 5.29 19.83 -7.99
N TYR A 178 4.57 19.00 -7.26
CA TYR A 178 3.27 19.33 -6.68
C TYR A 178 3.25 19.04 -5.18
N GLN A 179 2.57 19.90 -4.45
CA GLN A 179 2.19 19.66 -3.07
C GLN A 179 0.67 19.47 -3.02
N LEU A 180 0.23 18.39 -2.38
CA LEU A 180 -1.17 18.09 -2.14
C LEU A 180 -1.41 18.07 -0.63
N GLU A 181 -2.50 18.71 -0.22
CA GLU A 181 -2.97 18.71 1.16
C GLU A 181 -4.41 18.25 1.18
N ALA A 182 -4.79 17.45 2.18
CA ALA A 182 -6.18 17.05 2.38
C ALA A 182 -6.48 16.73 3.84
N ALA A 183 -7.75 16.90 4.20
CA ALA A 183 -8.31 16.36 5.42
C ALA A 183 -9.05 15.04 5.11
N GLY A 184 -8.85 14.05 5.97
CA GLY A 184 -9.59 12.80 5.98
C GLY A 184 -10.87 12.93 6.79
N ARG A 185 -12.02 12.69 6.16
CA ARG A 185 -13.32 12.69 6.83
C ARG A 185 -14.26 11.72 6.14
N ASP A 186 -14.97 10.90 6.92
CA ASP A 186 -16.04 10.02 6.43
C ASP A 186 -15.61 9.11 5.25
N GLY A 187 -14.36 8.62 5.29
CA GLY A 187 -13.80 7.77 4.23
C GLY A 187 -13.39 8.50 2.95
N GLN A 188 -13.33 9.83 2.98
CA GLN A 188 -12.90 10.69 1.88
C GLN A 188 -11.67 11.51 2.27
N LEU A 189 -10.90 11.90 1.25
CA LEU A 189 -9.87 12.93 1.32
C LEU A 189 -10.38 14.15 0.58
N ILE A 190 -10.32 15.33 1.18
CA ILE A 190 -10.73 16.58 0.53
C ILE A 190 -9.67 17.64 0.82
N GLY A 191 -9.19 18.31 -0.23
CA GLY A 191 -8.31 19.45 -0.03
C GLY A 191 -7.83 20.09 -1.33
N THR A 192 -6.60 20.57 -1.30
CA THR A 192 -6.01 21.42 -2.34
C THR A 192 -4.73 20.80 -2.87
N TRP A 193 -4.41 21.16 -4.11
CA TRP A 193 -3.13 20.87 -4.72
C TRP A 193 -2.56 22.15 -5.30
N ARG A 194 -1.23 22.23 -5.36
CA ARG A 194 -0.52 23.31 -6.03
C ARG A 194 0.77 22.82 -6.65
N LYS A 195 1.16 23.42 -7.76
CA LYS A 195 2.52 23.30 -8.29
C LYS A 195 3.45 24.13 -7.40
N THR A 196 4.68 23.66 -7.18
CA THR A 196 5.62 24.29 -6.22
C THR A 196 6.11 25.68 -6.61
N ASP A 197 5.97 26.07 -7.89
CA ASP A 197 6.22 27.44 -8.36
C ASP A 197 4.97 28.35 -8.29
N ASP A 198 3.89 27.84 -7.66
CA ASP A 198 2.58 28.47 -7.50
C ASP A 198 1.89 28.88 -8.83
N SER A 199 2.39 28.43 -9.98
CA SER A 199 1.80 28.76 -11.29
C SER A 199 0.44 28.10 -11.53
N GLU A 200 0.20 26.97 -10.86
CA GLU A 200 -1.05 26.20 -10.93
C GLU A 200 -1.48 25.74 -9.56
N HIS A 201 -2.80 25.71 -9.35
CA HIS A 201 -3.40 25.21 -8.12
C HIS A 201 -4.85 24.78 -8.37
N GLY A 202 -5.41 24.11 -7.39
CA GLY A 202 -6.81 23.73 -7.41
C GLY A 202 -7.22 22.89 -6.22
N TRP A 203 -8.35 22.22 -6.40
CA TRP A 203 -8.98 21.38 -5.39
C TRP A 203 -8.88 19.92 -5.82
N TRP A 204 -8.89 19.00 -4.86
CA TRP A 204 -9.01 17.60 -5.17
C TRP A 204 -9.82 16.87 -4.10
N THR A 205 -10.43 15.78 -4.54
CA THR A 205 -11.10 14.82 -3.66
C THR A 205 -10.56 13.43 -3.94
N GLY A 206 -10.51 12.61 -2.89
CA GLY A 206 -10.17 11.21 -2.93
C GLY A 206 -11.28 10.38 -2.31
N THR A 207 -11.80 9.39 -3.02
CA THR A 207 -12.73 8.39 -2.48
C THR A 207 -12.08 7.01 -2.51
N ARG A 208 -12.39 6.15 -1.54
CA ARG A 208 -11.86 4.78 -1.53
C ARG A 208 -12.47 3.96 -2.65
N ALA A 209 -11.63 3.29 -3.44
CA ALA A 209 -12.07 2.15 -4.20
C ALA A 209 -12.35 1.02 -3.19
N ILE A 210 -13.61 0.59 -3.07
CA ILE A 210 -14.03 -0.34 -2.01
C ILE A 210 -13.57 -1.75 -2.37
N LEU A 211 -12.30 -2.05 -2.12
CA LEU A 211 -11.72 -3.38 -2.14
C LEU A 211 -11.28 -3.69 -0.71
N LYS A 212 -12.22 -4.16 0.11
CA LYS A 212 -11.96 -4.57 1.49
C LYS A 212 -12.03 -6.10 1.55
N PRO A 213 -10.91 -6.79 1.85
CA PRO A 213 -10.93 -8.24 1.98
C PRO A 213 -11.95 -8.68 3.03
N SER A 214 -12.74 -9.70 2.71
CA SER A 214 -13.64 -10.29 3.69
C SER A 214 -12.80 -11.05 4.71
N LEU A 215 -12.77 -10.52 5.93
CA LEU A 215 -12.08 -11.14 7.05
C LEU A 215 -12.97 -12.24 7.63
N PRO A 216 -12.46 -13.45 7.88
CA PRO A 216 -13.20 -14.45 8.65
C PRO A 216 -13.59 -13.87 10.02
N LEU A 217 -14.82 -14.12 10.48
CA LEU A 217 -15.38 -13.56 11.72
C LEU A 217 -14.51 -13.84 12.95
N ASP A 218 -13.82 -14.99 12.97
CA ASP A 218 -12.99 -15.44 14.09
C ASP A 218 -11.48 -15.38 13.80
N ALA A 219 -11.07 -14.60 12.78
CA ALA A 219 -9.69 -14.56 12.34
C ALA A 219 -8.77 -13.99 13.43
N LYS A 220 -8.05 -14.88 14.12
CA LYS A 220 -7.02 -14.51 15.08
C LYS A 220 -5.83 -13.90 14.34
N THR A 221 -5.22 -12.88 14.92
CA THR A 221 -4.05 -12.20 14.35
C THR A 221 -2.86 -12.34 15.27
N MET A 222 -1.66 -12.30 14.70
CA MET A 222 -0.41 -12.32 15.45
C MET A 222 0.62 -11.38 14.84
N PRO A 223 1.49 -10.75 15.66
CA PRO A 223 2.56 -9.90 15.17
C PRO A 223 3.64 -10.73 14.48
N LEU A 224 3.97 -10.35 13.24
CA LEU A 224 5.16 -10.84 12.55
C LEU A 224 6.33 -9.91 12.87
N TRP A 225 7.32 -10.44 13.56
CA TRP A 225 8.48 -9.70 14.03
C TRP A 225 9.69 -9.92 13.13
N GLU A 226 10.59 -8.93 13.12
CA GLU A 226 11.92 -9.03 12.51
C GLU A 226 12.99 -9.15 13.60
N TRP A 227 14.01 -9.97 13.35
CA TRP A 227 15.23 -10.04 14.13
C TRP A 227 16.42 -9.77 13.23
N HIS A 228 17.40 -9.04 13.75
CA HIS A 228 18.66 -8.75 13.08
C HIS A 228 19.84 -9.37 13.82
N ARG A 229 20.87 -9.73 13.05
CA ARG A 229 22.18 -10.11 13.58
C ARG A 229 23.23 -9.12 13.07
N THR A 230 23.82 -8.37 14.00
CA THR A 230 24.73 -7.26 13.68
C THR A 230 26.00 -7.67 12.92
N PRO A 231 26.68 -8.79 13.25
CA PRO A 231 27.91 -9.19 12.54
C PRO A 231 27.78 -9.34 11.03
N ASP A 232 26.63 -9.82 10.53
CA ASP A 232 26.46 -10.19 9.12
C ASP A 232 25.22 -9.58 8.46
N ARG A 233 24.49 -8.72 9.19
CA ARG A 233 23.25 -8.06 8.76
C ARG A 233 22.13 -9.01 8.36
N SER A 234 22.21 -10.28 8.75
CA SER A 234 21.16 -11.26 8.45
C SER A 234 19.83 -10.87 9.10
N ARG A 235 18.74 -11.32 8.49
CA ARG A 235 17.37 -11.09 8.96
C ARG A 235 16.62 -12.41 9.18
N ARG A 236 15.88 -12.47 10.28
CA ARG A 236 14.94 -13.55 10.59
C ARG A 236 13.56 -12.98 10.87
N TYR A 237 12.57 -13.78 10.54
CA TYR A 237 11.15 -13.47 10.79
C TYR A 237 10.52 -14.54 11.67
N GLY A 238 9.56 -14.15 12.49
CA GLY A 238 8.95 -15.07 13.47
C GLY A 238 7.84 -14.41 14.30
N PHE A 239 7.27 -15.21 15.21
CA PHE A 239 6.20 -14.81 16.11
C PHE A 239 6.71 -14.76 17.56
N ASP A 240 5.94 -14.17 18.48
CA ASP A 240 6.29 -14.10 19.92
C ASP A 240 6.45 -15.47 20.60
N THR A 241 5.91 -16.53 19.99
CA THR A 241 6.08 -17.92 20.45
C THR A 241 7.48 -18.47 20.19
N ASN A 242 8.29 -17.79 19.38
CA ASN A 242 9.65 -18.23 19.10
C ASN A 242 10.56 -17.84 20.28
N ALA A 243 11.31 -18.81 20.81
CA ALA A 243 12.35 -18.55 21.80
C ALA A 243 13.34 -17.50 21.26
N ALA A 244 13.88 -16.66 22.15
CA ALA A 244 14.94 -15.74 21.79
C ALA A 244 16.08 -16.50 21.10
N TRP A 245 16.42 -16.11 19.87
CA TRP A 245 17.53 -16.71 19.16
C TRP A 245 18.84 -16.10 19.65
N GLU A 246 19.76 -16.95 20.13
CA GLU A 246 21.06 -16.50 20.59
C GLU A 246 21.81 -15.71 19.50
N GLY A 247 22.30 -14.52 19.85
CA GLY A 247 22.98 -13.62 18.92
C GLY A 247 22.06 -12.87 17.95
N TRP A 248 20.74 -12.91 18.15
CA TRP A 248 19.76 -12.15 17.39
C TRP A 248 19.02 -11.14 18.27
N GLU A 249 18.84 -9.95 17.75
CA GLU A 249 18.10 -8.87 18.41
C GLU A 249 16.80 -8.64 17.66
N ARG A 250 15.68 -8.61 18.39
CA ARG A 250 14.37 -8.31 17.81
C ARG A 250 14.20 -6.82 17.60
N THR A 251 13.49 -6.43 16.54
CA THR A 251 13.03 -5.05 16.38
C THR A 251 12.09 -4.64 17.53
N SER A 252 12.04 -3.35 17.84
CA SER A 252 11.17 -2.82 18.91
C SER A 252 9.69 -2.88 18.56
N GLU A 253 9.38 -2.87 17.27
CA GLU A 253 8.02 -2.94 16.72
C GLU A 253 7.91 -4.13 15.75
N PRO A 254 6.73 -4.78 15.66
CA PRO A 254 6.53 -5.81 14.66
C PRO A 254 6.46 -5.19 13.26
N LEU A 255 6.81 -5.98 12.25
CA LEU A 255 6.72 -5.56 10.86
C LEU A 255 5.25 -5.31 10.47
N CYS A 256 4.37 -6.24 10.82
CA CYS A 256 2.93 -6.20 10.55
C CYS A 256 2.22 -7.23 11.46
N ARG A 257 0.90 -7.36 11.31
CA ARG A 257 0.12 -8.44 11.89
C ARG A 257 -0.48 -9.31 10.79
N VAL A 258 -0.30 -10.62 10.93
CA VAL A 258 -0.79 -11.63 9.99
C VAL A 258 -1.89 -12.45 10.65
N TRP A 259 -2.64 -13.21 9.86
CA TRP A 259 -3.71 -14.06 10.36
C TRP A 259 -3.20 -15.46 10.67
N LEU A 260 -3.78 -16.08 11.68
CA LEU A 260 -3.63 -17.51 11.89
C LEU A 260 -4.52 -18.28 10.90
N PRO A 261 -4.11 -19.48 10.46
CA PRO A 261 -4.94 -20.35 9.62
C PRO A 261 -6.28 -20.73 10.27
#